data_AF-A0A1I1HH19-F1
#
_entry.id   AF-A0A1I1HH19-F1
#
_cell.length_a   1.000
_cell.length_b   1.000
_cell.length_c   1.000
_cell.angle_alpha   90.00
_cell.angle_beta   90.00
_cell.angle_gamma   90.00
#
_symmetry.space_group_name_H-M   'P 1'
#
loop_
_entity.id
_entity.type
_entity.pdbx_description
1 polymer ?
#
loop_
_entity_poly.entity_id
_entity_poly.type
_entity_poly.pdbx_seq_one_letter_code
_entity_poly.pdbx_strand_id
1 'polypeptide(L)'
;MNRFRYLPVGLVLLLAMSACGHRTPHTDVPTGSDPIPVTLLPLAATDTALAIMATGTFTTDDETVLAFKNGGIIQQIHVKEGDAFKKGQLLASLEPTEIHTAVRQSELALEKAERDYQRAKQLYIDSVATLEQLENAETALAAAQEDAKRASYHLGHTSIRAAFDGYVLQRPASTGQVAGPGTPVLVVSGTGRQGWLLKVGVSDRQWAALRLGDVAEVTSDAVPGEPMKAVVHRKSEGIDPQSGTFTVYLKLSDRERPGLASGMFGKARIRLSQTMGAWPVPYAALLDGDGGKAYVFVTEDGKTAKRVQVQVGEIQNDHAVITGGLEQATSIIVAGSPYLRDGSEITVK
;
A
#
# COMPACT_ATOMS: atom_id res chain seq x y z
N MET A 1 26.40 33.08 -60.93
CA MET A 1 27.02 32.59 -62.19
C MET A 1 26.97 31.08 -62.13
N ASN A 2 26.29 30.30 -62.95
CA ASN A 2 25.75 30.43 -64.31
C ASN A 2 24.53 29.50 -64.39
N ARG A 3 23.35 29.97 -64.81
CA ARG A 3 22.85 30.05 -66.21
C ARG A 3 22.46 28.68 -66.78
N PHE A 4 21.18 28.39 -66.99
CA PHE A 4 20.25 28.85 -68.06
C PHE A 4 20.20 27.85 -69.23
N ARG A 5 18.96 27.52 -69.60
CA ARG A 5 18.39 27.56 -70.97
C ARG A 5 18.22 26.27 -71.79
N TYR A 6 16.97 26.18 -72.24
CA TYR A 6 16.27 25.41 -73.27
C TYR A 6 17.04 25.01 -74.55
N LEU A 7 16.44 24.05 -75.28
CA LEU A 7 16.02 24.05 -76.71
C LEU A 7 16.35 22.70 -77.45
N PRO A 8 15.85 22.40 -78.68
CA PRO A 8 14.67 21.58 -78.99
C PRO A 8 15.00 20.49 -80.08
N VAL A 9 14.02 20.16 -80.94
CA VAL A 9 14.07 19.37 -82.21
C VAL A 9 13.75 17.88 -82.03
N GLY A 10 12.81 17.25 -82.73
CA GLY A 10 11.93 17.63 -83.83
C GLY A 10 11.33 16.35 -84.46
N LEU A 11 10.56 16.52 -85.54
CA LEU A 11 9.99 15.50 -86.46
C LEU A 11 8.58 14.98 -86.05
N VAL A 12 7.44 15.50 -86.57
CA VAL A 12 6.88 15.60 -87.94
C VAL A 12 5.80 14.53 -88.21
N LEU A 13 4.63 15.02 -88.68
CA LEU A 13 3.56 14.35 -89.47
C LEU A 13 2.82 13.17 -88.79
N LEU A 14 1.50 12.97 -88.90
CA LEU A 14 0.57 13.25 -89.99
C LEU A 14 -0.87 13.11 -89.47
N LEU A 15 -1.78 13.95 -89.96
CA LEU A 15 -3.24 13.86 -89.80
C LEU A 15 -3.78 12.50 -90.29
N ALA A 16 -4.67 11.89 -89.51
CA ALA A 16 -5.86 11.20 -90.06
C ALA A 16 -6.96 11.15 -88.99
N MET A 17 -8.02 11.93 -89.20
CA MET A 17 -9.28 11.77 -88.49
C MET A 17 -9.90 10.41 -88.84
N SER A 18 -10.34 9.66 -87.82
CA SER A 18 -11.44 8.70 -87.96
C SER A 18 -12.17 8.56 -86.63
N ALA A 19 -13.46 8.86 -86.72
CA ALA A 19 -14.44 8.81 -85.66
C ALA A 19 -14.60 7.39 -85.09
N CYS A 20 -14.74 7.29 -83.77
CA CYS A 20 -15.55 6.26 -83.11
C CYS A 20 -15.94 6.77 -81.71
N GLY A 21 -17.25 6.84 -81.47
CA GLY A 21 -17.81 7.21 -80.17
C GLY A 21 -17.42 6.18 -79.10
N HIS A 22 -16.80 6.66 -78.03
CA HIS A 22 -16.49 5.85 -76.87
C HIS A 22 -17.55 6.13 -75.79
N ARG A 23 -18.51 5.20 -75.67
CA ARG A 23 -19.34 5.09 -74.47
C ARG A 23 -18.42 4.80 -73.31
N THR A 24 -18.28 5.76 -72.40
CA THR A 24 -17.77 5.51 -71.05
C THR A 24 -18.66 4.45 -70.39
N PRO A 25 -18.12 3.30 -69.97
CA PRO A 25 -18.84 2.44 -69.07
C PRO A 25 -18.97 3.20 -67.75
N HIS A 26 -20.21 3.50 -67.35
CA HIS A 26 -20.51 3.65 -65.94
C HIS A 26 -20.17 2.30 -65.32
N THR A 27 -19.03 2.22 -64.66
CA THR A 27 -18.77 1.16 -63.69
C THR A 27 -19.69 1.45 -62.53
N ASP A 28 -20.87 0.85 -62.56
CA ASP A 28 -21.69 0.67 -61.37
C ASP A 28 -20.80 -0.04 -60.34
N VAL A 29 -20.41 0.70 -59.30
CA VAL A 29 -19.81 0.11 -58.10
C VAL A 29 -20.91 -0.76 -57.50
N PRO A 30 -20.72 -2.09 -57.38
CA PRO A 30 -21.68 -2.93 -56.67
C PRO A 30 -21.68 -2.45 -55.21
N THR A 31 -22.74 -1.74 -54.83
CA THR A 31 -23.02 -1.45 -53.42
C THR A 31 -23.78 -2.65 -52.91
N GLY A 32 -23.02 -3.70 -52.59
CA GLY A 32 -23.53 -4.98 -52.12
C GLY A 32 -22.33 -5.79 -51.66
N SER A 33 -21.81 -5.46 -50.48
CA SER A 33 -20.87 -6.35 -49.82
C SER A 33 -21.64 -7.60 -49.45
N ASP A 34 -21.30 -8.75 -50.05
CA ASP A 34 -21.85 -10.03 -49.61
C ASP A 34 -21.70 -10.13 -48.07
N PRO A 35 -22.78 -10.42 -47.34
CA PRO A 35 -22.78 -10.30 -45.89
C PRO A 35 -21.84 -11.33 -45.28
N ILE A 36 -20.99 -10.88 -44.36
CA ILE A 36 -19.91 -11.70 -43.80
C ILE A 36 -20.52 -12.68 -42.78
N PRO A 37 -20.25 -13.99 -42.88
CA PRO A 37 -20.77 -14.96 -41.93
C PRO A 37 -20.09 -14.81 -40.57
N VAL A 38 -20.88 -14.63 -39.51
CA VAL A 38 -20.39 -14.43 -38.14
C VAL A 38 -21.09 -15.34 -37.14
N THR A 39 -20.39 -15.64 -36.05
CA THR A 39 -20.97 -16.33 -34.89
C THR A 39 -21.19 -15.31 -33.78
N LEU A 40 -22.41 -15.31 -33.23
CA LEU A 40 -22.81 -14.42 -32.14
C LEU A 40 -22.74 -15.15 -30.80
N LEU A 41 -22.31 -14.43 -29.77
CA LEU A 41 -22.47 -14.82 -28.38
C LEU A 41 -23.37 -13.78 -27.69
N PRO A 42 -24.51 -14.19 -27.10
CA PRO A 42 -25.38 -13.26 -26.39
C PRO A 42 -24.67 -12.72 -25.15
N LEU A 43 -24.75 -11.41 -24.93
CA LEU A 43 -24.14 -10.77 -23.77
C LEU A 43 -25.07 -10.89 -22.56
N ALA A 44 -24.73 -11.80 -21.64
CA ALA A 44 -25.33 -11.83 -20.31
C ALA A 44 -24.37 -11.16 -19.32
N ALA A 45 -24.76 -10.00 -18.79
CA ALA A 45 -24.04 -9.40 -17.68
C ALA A 45 -24.07 -10.39 -16.51
N THR A 46 -22.90 -10.87 -16.10
CA THR A 46 -22.77 -11.77 -14.96
C THR A 46 -22.20 -10.97 -13.81
N ASP A 47 -22.72 -11.22 -12.60
CA ASP A 47 -22.19 -10.65 -11.37
C ASP A 47 -20.84 -11.30 -11.05
N THR A 48 -19.79 -10.88 -11.75
CA THR A 48 -18.45 -11.45 -11.61
C THR A 48 -17.69 -10.65 -10.58
N ALA A 49 -17.43 -11.27 -9.42
CA ALA A 49 -16.60 -10.68 -8.38
C ALA A 49 -15.14 -10.59 -8.87
N LEU A 50 -14.75 -9.41 -9.35
CA LEU A 50 -13.37 -9.09 -9.66
C LEU A 50 -12.51 -9.19 -8.40
N ALA A 51 -11.30 -9.71 -8.56
CA ALA A 51 -10.36 -9.85 -7.46
C ALA A 51 -9.04 -9.13 -7.75
N ILE A 52 -8.54 -8.41 -6.74
CA ILE A 52 -7.24 -7.78 -6.77
C ILE A 52 -6.24 -8.75 -6.14
N MET A 53 -5.24 -9.16 -6.93
CA MET A 53 -4.09 -9.89 -6.41
C MET A 53 -3.07 -8.88 -5.90
N ALA A 54 -2.63 -9.04 -4.66
CA ALA A 54 -1.60 -8.21 -4.07
C ALA A 54 -0.63 -9.06 -3.25
N THR A 55 0.61 -8.62 -3.13
CA THR A 55 1.63 -9.26 -2.30
C THR A 55 2.11 -8.31 -1.23
N GLY A 56 2.51 -8.85 -0.10
CA GLY A 56 2.90 -8.05 1.05
C GLY A 56 3.62 -8.85 2.11
N THR A 57 3.86 -8.19 3.24
CA THR A 57 4.51 -8.79 4.40
C THR A 57 3.56 -8.84 5.60
N PHE A 58 3.67 -9.91 6.38
CA PHE A 58 2.95 -10.03 7.64
C PHE A 58 3.55 -9.10 8.69
N THR A 59 2.69 -8.52 9.50
CA THR A 59 3.02 -7.59 10.58
C THR A 59 1.92 -7.62 11.64
N THR A 60 2.08 -6.87 12.72
CA THR A 60 1.06 -6.69 13.77
C THR A 60 0.84 -5.20 14.01
N ASP A 61 -0.31 -4.83 14.59
CA ASP A 61 -0.59 -3.42 14.93
C ASP A 61 0.27 -2.89 16.10
N ASP A 62 0.98 -3.76 16.83
CA ASP A 62 1.73 -3.44 18.05
C ASP A 62 3.26 -3.44 17.87
N GLU A 63 3.74 -3.37 16.62
CA GLU A 63 5.15 -3.11 16.35
C GLU A 63 5.59 -1.77 16.94
N THR A 64 6.57 -1.82 17.83
CA THR A 64 7.04 -0.66 18.60
C THR A 64 8.56 -0.60 18.57
N VAL A 65 9.10 0.60 18.31
CA VAL A 65 10.52 0.89 18.48
C VAL A 65 10.78 1.31 19.92
N LEU A 66 11.61 0.57 20.62
CA LEU A 66 12.04 0.86 21.98
C LEU A 66 13.37 1.60 21.95
N ALA A 67 13.42 2.71 22.67
CA ALA A 67 14.58 3.56 22.82
C ALA A 67 14.69 4.06 24.26
N PHE A 68 15.90 4.44 24.68
CA PHE A 68 16.09 5.12 25.95
C PHE A 68 15.62 6.58 25.85
N LYS A 69 15.03 7.10 26.94
CA LYS A 69 14.72 8.54 27.03
C LYS A 69 15.96 9.37 27.39
N ASN A 70 16.93 8.76 28.04
CA ASN A 70 18.21 9.38 28.37
C ASN A 70 19.27 8.91 27.38
N GLY A 71 20.31 9.73 27.21
CA GLY A 71 21.53 9.30 26.53
C GLY A 71 22.47 8.57 27.49
N GLY A 72 23.32 7.71 26.93
CA GLY A 72 24.34 7.00 27.71
C GLY A 72 24.98 5.85 26.93
N ILE A 73 25.87 5.13 27.60
CA ILE A 73 26.47 3.91 27.07
C ILE A 73 25.53 2.74 27.38
N ILE A 74 25.20 1.93 26.38
CA ILE A 74 24.41 0.71 26.57
C ILE A 74 25.26 -0.30 27.35
N GLN A 75 24.90 -0.56 28.60
CA GLN A 75 25.59 -1.51 29.45
C GLN A 75 25.31 -2.95 29.01
N GLN A 76 24.04 -3.26 28.74
CA GLN A 76 23.65 -4.59 28.30
C GLN A 76 22.31 -4.59 27.55
N ILE A 77 22.20 -5.50 26.57
CA ILE A 77 20.93 -5.90 25.96
C ILE A 77 20.70 -7.36 26.34
N HIS A 78 19.62 -7.64 27.06
CA HIS A 78 19.30 -8.94 27.66
C HIS A 78 18.57 -9.90 26.72
N VAL A 79 18.23 -9.45 25.52
CA VAL A 79 17.46 -10.19 24.53
C VAL A 79 18.14 -10.17 23.16
N LYS A 80 17.88 -11.21 22.38
CA LYS A 80 18.30 -11.36 20.98
C LYS A 80 17.10 -11.29 20.06
N GLU A 81 17.36 -11.10 18.77
CA GLU A 81 16.32 -11.20 17.73
C GLU A 81 15.68 -12.60 17.76
N GLY A 82 14.35 -12.63 17.71
CA GLY A 82 13.55 -13.85 17.85
C GLY A 82 13.20 -14.23 19.29
N ASP A 83 13.84 -13.64 20.31
CA ASP A 83 13.52 -13.98 21.70
C ASP A 83 12.13 -13.48 22.09
N ALA A 84 11.39 -14.33 22.81
CA ALA A 84 10.14 -13.95 23.45
C ALA A 84 10.41 -13.19 24.76
N PHE A 85 9.53 -12.25 25.10
CA PHE A 85 9.58 -11.54 26.37
C PHE A 85 8.19 -11.37 26.99
N LYS A 86 8.17 -11.16 28.30
CA LYS A 86 6.95 -10.88 29.07
C LYS A 86 6.91 -9.44 29.53
N LYS A 87 5.71 -8.91 29.74
CA LYS A 87 5.48 -7.59 30.33
C LYS A 87 6.29 -7.42 31.63
N GLY A 88 7.00 -6.30 31.73
CA GLY A 88 7.85 -5.93 32.87
C GLY A 88 9.29 -6.46 32.80
N GLN A 89 9.58 -7.39 31.88
CA GLN A 89 10.93 -7.93 31.68
C GLN A 89 11.90 -6.83 31.27
N LEU A 90 13.10 -6.85 31.88
CA LEU A 90 14.20 -5.96 31.49
C LEU A 90 14.77 -6.43 30.15
N LEU A 91 14.77 -5.54 29.17
CA LEU A 91 15.24 -5.83 27.81
C LEU A 91 16.62 -5.22 27.54
N ALA A 92 16.87 -4.01 28.02
CA ALA A 92 18.16 -3.33 27.89
C ALA A 92 18.38 -2.33 29.04
N SER A 93 19.65 -2.05 29.34
CA SER A 93 20.07 -1.06 30.34
C SER A 93 21.20 -0.16 29.82
N LEU A 94 21.20 1.09 30.29
CA LEU A 94 22.33 2.00 30.20
C LEU A 94 23.24 1.83 31.41
N GLU A 95 24.50 2.23 31.25
CA GLU A 95 25.45 2.37 32.35
C GLU A 95 24.98 3.49 33.30
N PRO A 96 24.57 3.17 34.54
CA PRO A 96 23.84 4.11 35.36
C PRO A 96 24.74 4.97 36.26
N THR A 97 26.07 4.81 36.20
CA THR A 97 27.02 5.43 37.15
C THR A 97 26.87 6.96 37.26
N GLU A 98 26.80 7.67 36.13
CA GLU A 98 26.62 9.13 36.15
C GLU A 98 25.24 9.54 36.69
N ILE A 99 24.21 8.77 36.35
CA ILE A 99 22.82 9.05 36.76
C ILE A 99 22.62 8.76 38.25
N HIS A 100 23.22 7.69 38.77
CA HIS A 100 23.25 7.42 40.21
C HIS A 100 23.96 8.53 40.98
N THR A 101 25.06 9.05 40.45
CA THR A 101 25.79 10.16 41.07
C THR A 101 24.93 11.42 41.11
N ALA A 102 24.22 11.74 40.02
CA ALA A 102 23.29 12.86 39.97
C ALA A 102 22.12 12.71 40.94
N VAL A 103 21.53 11.52 41.05
CA VAL A 103 20.50 11.21 42.05
C VAL A 103 21.03 11.45 43.44
N ARG A 104 22.20 10.90 43.77
CA ARG A 104 22.79 11.05 45.10
C ARG A 104 23.08 12.51 45.46
N GLN A 105 23.56 13.29 44.50
CA GLN A 105 23.79 14.72 44.69
C GLN A 105 22.48 15.46 44.99
N SER A 106 21.42 15.17 44.24
CA SER A 106 20.11 15.79 44.44
C SER A 106 19.46 15.42 45.78
N GLU A 107 19.63 14.17 46.24
CA GLU A 107 19.16 13.73 47.56
C GLU A 107 19.87 14.47 48.69
N LEU A 108 21.19 14.65 48.60
CA LEU A 108 21.97 15.39 49.59
C LEU A 108 21.57 16.88 49.63
N ALA A 109 21.27 17.47 48.47
CA ALA A 109 20.78 18.84 48.38
C ALA A 109 19.40 18.97 49.02
N LEU A 110 18.49 18.02 48.78
CA LEU A 110 17.18 17.95 49.42
C LEU A 110 17.31 17.81 50.94
N GLU A 111 18.15 16.89 51.42
CA GLU A 111 18.38 16.71 52.86
C GLU A 111 18.90 17.99 53.52
N LYS A 112 19.79 18.72 52.84
CA LYS A 112 20.27 20.03 53.31
C LYS A 112 19.13 21.05 53.36
N ALA A 113 18.36 21.17 52.29
CA ALA A 113 17.27 22.14 52.20
C ALA A 113 16.17 21.87 53.25
N GLU A 114 15.87 20.61 53.53
CA GLU A 114 14.94 20.21 54.59
C GLU A 114 15.45 20.68 55.96
N ARG A 115 16.72 20.40 56.30
CA ARG A 115 17.32 20.86 57.57
C ARG A 115 17.32 22.38 57.69
N ASP A 116 17.60 23.10 56.60
CA ASP A 116 17.64 24.57 56.61
C ASP A 116 16.23 25.17 56.73
N TYR A 117 15.22 24.60 56.07
CA TYR A 117 13.82 24.98 56.24
C TYR A 117 13.35 24.72 57.67
N GLN A 118 13.61 23.53 58.24
CA GLN A 118 13.23 23.25 59.62
C GLN A 118 13.90 24.22 60.61
N ARG A 119 15.17 24.57 60.39
CA ARG A 119 15.86 25.58 61.20
C ARG A 119 15.24 26.97 61.05
N ALA A 120 14.98 27.43 59.82
CA ALA A 120 14.37 28.73 59.56
C ALA A 120 12.96 28.82 60.16
N LYS A 121 12.18 27.73 60.09
CA LYS A 121 10.86 27.62 60.69
C LYS A 121 10.89 27.76 62.20
N GLN A 122 11.82 27.07 62.88
CA GLN A 122 11.98 27.21 64.34
C GLN A 122 12.41 28.64 64.71
N LEU A 123 13.40 29.21 64.01
CA LEU A 123 13.85 30.58 64.26
C LEU A 123 12.75 31.62 64.00
N TYR A 124 11.86 31.39 63.04
CA TYR A 124 10.71 32.26 62.79
C TYR A 124 9.68 32.17 63.93
N ILE A 125 9.38 30.96 64.41
CA ILE A 125 8.50 30.74 65.58
C ILE A 125 9.06 31.45 66.82
N ASP A 126 10.38 31.38 67.01
CA ASP A 126 11.09 32.06 68.11
C ASP A 126 11.26 33.58 67.87
N SER A 127 10.71 34.13 66.78
CA SER A 127 10.82 35.55 66.38
C SER A 127 12.25 36.05 66.14
N VAL A 128 13.18 35.14 65.81
CA VAL A 128 14.59 35.40 65.49
C VAL A 128 14.82 35.61 63.99
N ALA A 129 14.06 34.90 63.14
CA ALA A 129 14.15 35.00 61.68
C ALA A 129 13.01 35.85 61.08
N THR A 130 13.26 36.49 59.93
CA THR A 130 12.23 37.24 59.19
C THR A 130 11.32 36.29 58.38
N LEU A 131 10.13 36.76 58.01
CA LEU A 131 9.24 36.01 57.10
C LEU A 131 9.94 35.68 55.77
N GLU A 132 10.65 36.66 55.21
CA GLU A 132 11.44 36.48 53.98
C GLU A 132 12.46 35.34 54.09
N GLN A 133 13.14 35.20 55.25
CA GLN A 133 14.10 34.11 55.47
C GLN A 133 13.41 32.74 55.49
N LEU A 134 12.21 32.64 56.08
CA LEU A 134 11.42 31.42 56.07
C LEU A 134 10.94 31.09 54.64
N GLU A 135 10.39 32.05 53.92
CA GLU A 135 9.88 31.89 52.55
C GLU A 135 11.01 31.50 51.57
N ASN A 136 12.20 32.08 51.74
CA ASN A 136 13.39 31.71 50.96
C ASN A 136 13.81 30.26 51.23
N ALA A 137 13.78 29.82 52.49
CA ALA A 137 14.11 28.44 52.85
C ALA A 137 13.05 27.44 52.36
N GLU A 138 11.77 27.81 52.41
CA GLU A 138 10.66 27.03 51.85
C GLU A 138 10.76 26.87 50.33
N THR A 139 11.06 27.97 49.62
CA THR A 139 11.28 27.96 48.17
C THR A 139 12.48 27.09 47.80
N ALA A 140 13.58 27.18 48.55
CA ALA A 140 14.76 26.35 48.35
C ALA A 140 14.47 24.85 48.58
N LEU A 141 13.67 24.52 49.60
CA LEU A 141 13.20 23.16 49.84
C LEU A 141 12.36 22.65 48.67
N ALA A 142 11.38 23.43 48.21
CA ALA A 142 10.53 23.06 47.08
C ALA A 142 11.36 22.81 45.80
N ALA A 143 12.34 23.67 45.51
CA ALA A 143 13.24 23.49 44.37
C ALA A 143 14.07 22.19 44.49
N ALA A 144 14.64 21.92 45.67
CA ALA A 144 15.44 20.71 45.90
C ALA A 144 14.59 19.43 45.80
N GLN A 145 13.32 19.48 46.22
CA GLN A 145 12.37 18.37 46.06
C GLN A 145 12.12 18.05 44.58
N GLU A 146 11.88 19.06 43.75
CA GLU A 146 11.65 18.88 42.31
C GLU A 146 12.92 18.39 41.58
N ASP A 147 14.10 18.87 41.98
CA ASP A 147 15.37 18.40 41.46
C ASP A 147 15.62 16.91 41.77
N ALA A 148 15.32 16.47 43.00
CA ALA A 148 15.43 15.07 43.40
C ALA A 148 14.44 14.16 42.64
N LYS A 149 13.20 14.64 42.43
CA LYS A 149 12.21 13.92 41.59
C LYS A 149 12.68 13.79 40.15
N ARG A 150 13.23 14.86 39.56
CA ARG A 150 13.78 14.85 38.19
C ARG A 150 14.93 13.85 38.04
N ALA A 151 15.88 13.84 38.98
CA ALA A 151 17.00 12.90 38.95
C ALA A 151 16.51 11.45 39.07
N SER A 152 15.56 11.19 39.97
CA SER A 152 14.94 9.86 40.14
C SER A 152 14.19 9.40 38.88
N TYR A 153 13.48 10.31 38.22
CA TYR A 153 12.81 10.03 36.95
C TYR A 153 13.83 9.65 35.87
N HIS A 154 14.96 10.35 35.75
CA HIS A 154 16.02 9.95 34.83
C HIS A 154 16.56 8.55 35.18
N LEU A 155 16.79 8.24 36.45
CA LEU A 155 17.25 6.90 36.85
C LEU A 155 16.29 5.79 36.40
N GLY A 156 14.98 5.99 36.55
CA GLY A 156 13.97 5.03 36.07
C GLY A 156 14.01 4.78 34.55
N HIS A 157 14.50 5.76 33.78
CA HIS A 157 14.61 5.71 32.31
C HIS A 157 15.98 5.25 31.80
N THR A 158 16.84 4.73 32.68
CA THR A 158 18.08 4.03 32.31
C THR A 158 17.84 2.60 31.87
N SER A 159 16.61 2.11 32.00
CA SER A 159 16.24 0.74 31.64
C SER A 159 15.06 0.73 30.67
N ILE A 160 15.12 -0.15 29.67
CA ILE A 160 13.99 -0.46 28.80
C ILE A 160 13.33 -1.73 29.35
N ARG A 161 12.07 -1.60 29.77
CA ARG A 161 11.23 -2.73 30.20
C ARG A 161 10.07 -2.91 29.24
N ALA A 162 9.69 -4.17 29.02
CA ALA A 162 8.59 -4.52 28.13
C ALA A 162 7.23 -4.00 28.67
N ALA A 163 6.46 -3.30 27.84
CA ALA A 163 5.12 -2.82 28.22
C ALA A 163 4.02 -3.90 28.05
N PHE A 164 4.30 -4.93 27.27
CA PHE A 164 3.40 -6.03 26.90
C PHE A 164 4.20 -7.33 26.68
N ASP A 165 3.52 -8.44 26.39
CA ASP A 165 4.15 -9.72 26.01
C ASP A 165 4.38 -9.76 24.49
N GLY A 166 5.56 -10.19 24.05
CA GLY A 166 5.92 -10.09 22.63
C GLY A 166 7.22 -10.81 22.26
N TYR A 167 7.74 -10.45 21.09
CA TYR A 167 8.98 -10.97 20.53
C TYR A 167 9.85 -9.82 20.01
N VAL A 168 11.17 -10.00 20.06
CA VAL A 168 12.13 -9.05 19.48
C VAL A 168 12.22 -9.29 17.98
N LEU A 169 11.89 -8.29 17.17
CA LEU A 169 12.03 -8.34 15.72
C LEU A 169 13.45 -8.02 15.28
N GLN A 170 13.99 -6.92 15.80
CA GLN A 170 15.32 -6.42 15.42
C GLN A 170 16.04 -5.80 16.60
N ARG A 171 17.36 -5.85 16.56
CA ARG A 171 18.25 -5.21 17.53
C ARG A 171 19.25 -4.31 16.81
N PRO A 172 18.85 -3.08 16.43
CA PRO A 172 19.73 -2.15 15.72
C PRO A 172 20.91 -1.62 16.55
N ALA A 173 20.84 -1.67 17.89
CA ALA A 173 21.91 -1.21 18.77
C ALA A 173 22.75 -2.36 19.36
N SER A 174 23.98 -2.04 19.76
CA SER A 174 24.91 -3.01 20.36
C SER A 174 25.30 -2.64 21.80
N THR A 175 25.61 -3.65 22.61
CA THR A 175 26.24 -3.44 23.92
C THR A 175 27.55 -2.67 23.77
N GLY A 176 27.79 -1.69 24.65
CA GLY A 176 28.94 -0.78 24.59
C GLY A 176 28.78 0.42 23.67
N GLN A 177 27.72 0.48 22.87
CA GLN A 177 27.43 1.62 22.00
C GLN A 177 26.94 2.82 22.82
N VAL A 178 27.34 4.03 22.43
CA VAL A 178 26.75 5.27 22.92
C VAL A 178 25.43 5.51 22.18
N ALA A 179 24.33 5.61 22.91
CA ALA A 179 23.01 5.91 22.38
C ALA A 179 22.53 7.27 22.89
N GLY A 180 22.01 8.10 21.99
CA GLY A 180 21.31 9.33 22.35
C GLY A 180 19.83 9.07 22.69
N PRO A 181 19.14 10.01 23.35
CA PRO A 181 17.69 9.94 23.54
C PRO A 181 16.94 9.64 22.23
N GLY A 182 16.02 8.67 22.28
CA GLY A 182 15.22 8.28 21.12
C GLY A 182 15.95 7.45 20.06
N THR A 183 17.24 7.16 20.24
CA THR A 183 17.98 6.25 19.33
C THR A 183 17.36 4.84 19.40
N PRO A 184 16.96 4.23 18.28
CA PRO A 184 16.38 2.89 18.28
C PRO A 184 17.33 1.84 18.88
N VAL A 185 16.83 1.07 19.86
CA VAL A 185 17.61 0.00 20.52
C VAL A 185 17.05 -1.38 20.18
N LEU A 186 15.73 -1.51 20.25
CA LEU A 186 15.00 -2.74 19.91
C LEU A 186 13.78 -2.38 19.08
N VAL A 187 13.47 -3.22 18.09
CA VAL A 187 12.17 -3.24 17.44
C VAL A 187 11.45 -4.49 17.95
N VAL A 188 10.29 -4.31 18.55
CA VAL A 188 9.52 -5.40 19.14
C VAL A 188 8.12 -5.47 18.56
N SER A 189 7.54 -6.66 18.56
CA SER A 189 6.16 -6.91 18.16
C SER A 189 5.46 -7.64 19.29
N GLY A 190 4.14 -7.47 19.43
CA GLY A 190 3.38 -8.33 20.33
C GLY A 190 3.26 -9.75 19.82
N THR A 191 2.55 -10.57 20.58
CA THR A 191 2.33 -12.00 20.33
C THR A 191 1.32 -12.30 19.20
N GLY A 192 0.88 -11.29 18.45
CA GLY A 192 -0.18 -11.46 17.45
C GLY A 192 -1.59 -11.67 18.04
N ARG A 193 -1.75 -11.64 19.37
CA ARG A 193 -3.06 -11.75 20.06
C ARG A 193 -4.08 -10.69 19.64
N GLN A 194 -3.60 -9.53 19.17
CA GLN A 194 -4.44 -8.44 18.64
C GLN A 194 -4.86 -8.67 17.17
N GLY A 195 -4.38 -9.77 16.56
CA GLY A 195 -4.62 -10.18 15.19
C GLY A 195 -3.43 -9.86 14.28
N TRP A 196 -3.10 -10.79 13.39
CA TRP A 196 -2.11 -10.59 12.34
C TRP A 196 -2.65 -9.68 11.24
N LEU A 197 -1.76 -8.87 10.67
CA LEU A 197 -2.03 -8.06 9.49
C LEU A 197 -1.14 -8.50 8.35
N LEU A 198 -1.63 -8.40 7.12
CA LEU A 198 -0.81 -8.42 5.91
C LEU A 198 -0.79 -7.00 5.33
N LYS A 199 0.40 -6.38 5.31
CA LYS A 199 0.66 -5.08 4.68
C LYS A 199 0.93 -5.31 3.20
N VAL A 200 -0.05 -5.03 2.33
CA VAL A 200 0.08 -5.17 0.87
C VAL A 200 0.18 -3.82 0.17
N GLY A 201 1.01 -3.77 -0.88
CA GLY A 201 1.09 -2.61 -1.79
C GLY A 201 0.13 -2.77 -2.96
N VAL A 202 -0.61 -1.71 -3.30
CA VAL A 202 -1.56 -1.66 -4.41
C VAL A 202 -1.41 -0.36 -5.21
N SER A 203 -1.85 -0.36 -6.47
CA SER A 203 -1.89 0.87 -7.30
C SER A 203 -2.94 1.86 -6.80
N ASP A 204 -2.85 3.11 -7.24
CA ASP A 204 -3.84 4.17 -6.99
C ASP A 204 -5.26 3.75 -7.42
N ARG A 205 -5.39 3.11 -8.60
CA ARG A 205 -6.67 2.60 -9.12
C ARG A 205 -7.23 1.48 -8.26
N GLN A 206 -6.40 0.52 -7.87
CA GLN A 206 -6.78 -0.59 -7.00
C GLN A 206 -7.18 -0.08 -5.60
N TRP A 207 -6.41 0.86 -5.06
CA TRP A 207 -6.71 1.50 -3.79
C TRP A 207 -8.06 2.22 -3.83
N ALA A 208 -8.37 2.93 -4.92
CA ALA A 208 -9.65 3.62 -5.09
C ALA A 208 -10.84 2.63 -5.19
N ALA A 209 -10.65 1.48 -5.83
CA ALA A 209 -11.68 0.44 -5.98
C ALA A 209 -11.98 -0.30 -4.67
N LEU A 210 -10.97 -0.50 -3.81
CA LEU A 210 -11.10 -1.23 -2.55
C LEU A 210 -11.92 -0.47 -1.50
N ARG A 211 -12.74 -1.19 -0.75
CA ARG A 211 -13.52 -0.66 0.39
C ARG A 211 -13.11 -1.34 1.69
N LEU A 212 -13.30 -0.62 2.80
CA LEU A 212 -13.16 -1.22 4.12
C LEU A 212 -14.20 -2.35 4.26
N GLY A 213 -13.76 -3.50 4.76
CA GLY A 213 -14.59 -4.70 4.90
C GLY A 213 -14.58 -5.66 3.71
N ASP A 214 -13.96 -5.31 2.57
CA ASP A 214 -13.77 -6.23 1.45
C ASP A 214 -13.07 -7.52 1.94
N VAL A 215 -13.59 -8.67 1.51
CA VAL A 215 -13.09 -9.98 1.95
C VAL A 215 -11.86 -10.37 1.13
N ALA A 216 -10.83 -10.89 1.80
CA ALA A 216 -9.61 -11.36 1.18
C ALA A 216 -9.26 -12.79 1.62
N GLU A 217 -8.67 -13.54 0.70
CA GLU A 217 -8.02 -14.83 0.99
C GLU A 217 -6.51 -14.64 0.92
N VAL A 218 -5.82 -14.97 2.01
CA VAL A 218 -4.38 -14.79 2.15
C VAL A 218 -3.69 -16.14 2.18
N THR A 219 -2.66 -16.31 1.38
CA THR A 219 -1.79 -17.49 1.38
C THR A 219 -0.34 -17.09 1.66
N SER A 220 0.44 -18.00 2.22
CA SER A 220 1.88 -17.83 2.39
C SER A 220 2.57 -19.12 2.00
N ASP A 221 3.60 -19.02 1.16
CA ASP A 221 4.38 -20.20 0.74
C ASP A 221 5.15 -20.81 1.93
N ALA A 222 5.40 -20.00 2.98
CA ALA A 222 6.14 -20.41 4.16
C ALA A 222 5.26 -21.01 5.28
N VAL A 223 3.93 -20.84 5.22
CA VAL A 223 2.97 -21.50 6.11
C VAL A 223 2.03 -22.36 5.25
N PRO A 224 2.37 -23.65 5.01
CA PRO A 224 1.54 -24.51 4.19
C PRO A 224 0.19 -24.78 4.87
N GLY A 225 -0.90 -24.70 4.11
CA GLY A 225 -2.24 -24.93 4.61
C GLY A 225 -3.33 -24.26 3.78
N GLU A 226 -4.54 -24.22 4.33
CA GLU A 226 -5.67 -23.55 3.72
C GLU A 226 -5.48 -22.02 3.68
N PRO A 227 -6.05 -21.33 2.67
CA PRO A 227 -6.06 -19.87 2.63
C PRO A 227 -6.65 -19.26 3.90
N MET A 228 -5.94 -18.30 4.48
CA MET A 228 -6.36 -17.56 5.67
C MET A 228 -7.37 -16.49 5.27
N LYS A 229 -8.53 -16.48 5.95
CA LYS A 229 -9.54 -15.45 5.72
C LYS A 229 -9.10 -14.12 6.33
N ALA A 230 -9.17 -13.05 5.56
CA ALA A 230 -8.85 -11.70 5.99
C ALA A 230 -9.89 -10.70 5.48
N VAL A 231 -9.87 -9.50 6.04
CA VAL A 231 -10.70 -8.38 5.60
C VAL A 231 -9.86 -7.13 5.44
N VAL A 232 -10.23 -6.26 4.50
CA VAL A 232 -9.63 -4.93 4.37
C VAL A 232 -9.95 -4.13 5.63
N HIS A 233 -8.94 -3.97 6.48
CA HIS A 233 -9.09 -3.34 7.79
C HIS A 233 -8.75 -1.86 7.75
N ARG A 234 -7.71 -1.50 7.00
CA ARG A 234 -7.24 -0.12 6.87
C ARG A 234 -6.63 0.13 5.50
N LYS A 235 -6.83 1.34 4.98
CA LYS A 235 -6.23 1.86 3.76
C LYS A 235 -5.36 3.05 4.12
N SER A 236 -4.16 3.18 3.54
CA SER A 236 -3.32 4.36 3.75
C SER A 236 -3.85 5.53 2.93
N GLU A 237 -3.86 6.73 3.50
CA GLU A 237 -4.21 7.98 2.77
C GLU A 237 -2.98 8.60 2.07
N GLY A 238 -1.85 7.90 2.07
CA GLY A 238 -0.61 8.33 1.46
C GLY A 238 0.16 7.17 0.85
N ILE A 239 1.04 7.51 -0.09
CA ILE A 239 1.94 6.57 -0.75
C ILE A 239 3.07 6.17 0.21
N ASP A 240 3.48 4.91 0.18
CA ASP A 240 4.69 4.46 0.85
C ASP A 240 5.90 4.94 0.02
N PRO A 241 6.78 5.82 0.54
CA PRO A 241 7.87 6.41 -0.24
C PRO A 241 8.90 5.40 -0.72
N GLN A 242 9.03 4.25 -0.05
CA GLN A 242 10.02 3.23 -0.42
C GLN A 242 9.53 2.40 -1.61
N SER A 243 8.24 2.10 -1.67
CA SER A 243 7.67 1.25 -2.74
C SER A 243 6.98 2.04 -3.85
N GLY A 244 6.60 3.31 -3.60
CA GLY A 244 5.77 4.07 -4.54
C GLY A 244 4.36 3.50 -4.71
N THR A 245 3.85 2.77 -3.72
CA THR A 245 2.50 2.17 -3.76
C THR A 245 1.63 2.65 -2.60
N PHE A 246 0.31 2.55 -2.74
CA PHE A 246 -0.59 2.73 -1.60
C PHE A 246 -0.61 1.44 -0.77
N THR A 247 -0.69 1.58 0.55
CA THR A 247 -0.70 0.45 1.46
C THR A 247 -2.13 0.11 1.88
N VAL A 248 -2.47 -1.17 1.82
CA VAL A 248 -3.69 -1.72 2.41
C VAL A 248 -3.31 -2.76 3.47
N TYR A 249 -3.94 -2.67 4.64
CA TYR A 249 -3.76 -3.61 5.73
C TYR A 249 -4.92 -4.58 5.75
N LEU A 250 -4.64 -5.85 5.51
CA LEU A 250 -5.61 -6.93 5.59
C LEU A 250 -5.50 -7.57 6.97
N LYS A 251 -6.58 -7.54 7.76
CA LYS A 251 -6.62 -8.17 9.08
C LYS A 251 -7.07 -9.60 8.95
N LEU A 252 -6.25 -10.53 9.42
CA LEU A 252 -6.58 -11.94 9.46
C LEU A 252 -7.68 -12.18 10.51
N SER A 253 -8.65 -13.02 10.16
CA SER A 253 -9.78 -13.37 11.03
C SER A 253 -9.34 -14.32 12.14
N ASP A 254 -8.38 -15.19 11.83
CA ASP A 254 -7.83 -16.15 12.78
C ASP A 254 -6.73 -15.47 13.62
N ARG A 255 -6.98 -15.37 14.93
CA ARG A 255 -6.07 -14.65 15.86
C ARG A 255 -4.80 -15.44 16.20
N GLU A 256 -4.84 -16.77 16.08
CA GLU A 256 -3.70 -17.63 16.41
C GLU A 256 -3.38 -18.53 15.22
N ARG A 257 -2.24 -18.26 14.58
CA ARG A 257 -1.66 -19.08 13.51
C ARG A 257 -0.22 -19.42 13.87
N PRO A 258 0.02 -20.61 14.46
CA PRO A 258 1.37 -21.07 14.78
C PRO A 258 2.26 -21.07 13.53
N GLY A 259 3.47 -20.53 13.64
CA GLY A 259 4.44 -20.49 12.53
C GLY A 259 4.39 -19.24 11.66
N LEU A 260 3.44 -18.33 11.86
CA LEU A 260 3.46 -17.00 11.23
C LEU A 260 4.36 -16.05 12.03
N ALA A 261 5.20 -15.29 11.34
CA ALA A 261 6.14 -14.32 11.90
C ALA A 261 6.06 -13.00 11.13
N SER A 262 6.37 -11.88 11.81
CA SER A 262 6.47 -10.58 11.14
C SER A 262 7.59 -10.61 10.10
N GLY A 263 7.37 -9.95 8.96
CA GLY A 263 8.27 -9.93 7.82
C GLY A 263 8.08 -11.09 6.83
N MET A 264 7.33 -12.15 7.18
CA MET A 264 7.02 -13.21 6.22
C MET A 264 6.22 -12.68 5.03
N PHE A 265 6.42 -13.25 3.84
CA PHE A 265 5.67 -12.86 2.65
C PHE A 265 4.33 -13.58 2.56
N GLY A 266 3.32 -12.84 2.11
CA GLY A 266 1.99 -13.36 1.82
C GLY A 266 1.46 -12.84 0.49
N LYS A 267 0.58 -13.64 -0.12
CA LYS A 267 -0.20 -13.30 -1.31
C LYS A 267 -1.66 -13.14 -0.87
N ALA A 268 -2.32 -12.09 -1.33
CA ALA A 268 -3.71 -11.81 -1.03
C ALA A 268 -4.53 -11.77 -2.31
N ARG A 269 -5.68 -12.45 -2.29
CA ARG A 269 -6.75 -12.36 -3.28
C ARG A 269 -7.90 -11.60 -2.64
N ILE A 270 -8.00 -10.30 -2.91
CA ILE A 270 -9.02 -9.41 -2.32
C ILE A 270 -10.21 -9.33 -3.28
N ARG A 271 -11.40 -9.72 -2.82
CA ARG A 271 -12.64 -9.65 -3.61
C ARG A 271 -13.29 -8.29 -3.41
N LEU A 272 -13.60 -7.61 -4.50
CA LEU A 272 -14.28 -6.32 -4.46
C LEU A 272 -15.75 -6.52 -4.07
N SER A 273 -16.24 -5.77 -3.07
CA SER A 273 -17.65 -5.84 -2.66
C SER A 273 -18.61 -5.22 -3.69
N GLN A 274 -18.10 -4.41 -4.62
CA GLN A 274 -18.89 -3.93 -5.75
C GLN A 274 -18.71 -4.88 -6.92
N THR A 275 -19.78 -5.58 -7.26
CA THR A 275 -19.91 -6.13 -8.60
C THR A 275 -20.18 -4.99 -9.57
N MET A 276 -19.30 -4.82 -10.54
CA MET A 276 -19.61 -4.10 -11.76
C MET A 276 -20.25 -5.10 -12.73
N GLY A 277 -21.18 -4.63 -13.56
CA GLY A 277 -21.65 -5.42 -14.69
C GLY A 277 -20.44 -5.89 -15.49
N ALA A 278 -20.20 -7.18 -15.47
CA ALA A 278 -19.02 -7.79 -16.04
C ALA A 278 -19.47 -8.78 -17.12
N TRP A 279 -18.91 -8.63 -18.30
CA TRP A 279 -19.20 -9.52 -19.42
C TRP A 279 -17.97 -10.41 -19.67
N PRO A 280 -18.05 -11.72 -19.39
CA PRO A 280 -17.00 -12.64 -19.80
C PRO A 280 -17.05 -12.78 -21.33
N VAL A 281 -15.98 -12.38 -21.99
CA VAL A 281 -15.85 -12.40 -23.45
C VAL A 281 -14.67 -13.29 -23.83
N PRO A 282 -14.84 -14.28 -24.71
CA PRO A 282 -13.73 -15.12 -25.17
C PRO A 282 -12.60 -14.28 -25.79
N TYR A 283 -11.34 -14.69 -25.57
CA TYR A 283 -10.19 -13.93 -26.08
C TYR A 283 -10.24 -13.74 -27.60
N ALA A 284 -10.79 -14.70 -28.34
CA ALA A 284 -10.95 -14.66 -29.79
C ALA A 284 -11.82 -13.47 -30.30
N ALA A 285 -12.68 -12.90 -29.45
CA ALA A 285 -13.51 -11.75 -29.81
C ALA A 285 -12.82 -10.40 -29.63
N LEU A 286 -11.69 -10.35 -28.92
CA LEU A 286 -10.95 -9.13 -28.64
C LEU A 286 -10.05 -8.75 -29.82
N LEU A 287 -10.08 -7.46 -30.18
CA LEU A 287 -9.27 -6.84 -31.22
C LEU A 287 -8.44 -5.70 -30.64
N ASP A 288 -7.24 -5.49 -31.17
CA ASP A 288 -6.38 -4.33 -30.90
C ASP A 288 -6.27 -3.97 -29.40
N GLY A 289 -5.93 -4.95 -28.57
CA GLY A 289 -5.77 -4.75 -27.12
C GLY A 289 -4.54 -3.91 -26.77
N ASP A 290 -4.73 -2.85 -26.01
CA ASP A 290 -3.66 -2.01 -25.47
C ASP A 290 -3.93 -1.63 -24.01
N GLY A 291 -3.09 -2.13 -23.09
CA GLY A 291 -2.94 -1.62 -21.72
C GLY A 291 -4.22 -1.51 -20.88
N GLY A 292 -5.24 -2.35 -21.13
CA GLY A 292 -6.53 -2.33 -20.42
C GLY A 292 -7.72 -1.82 -21.25
N LYS A 293 -7.50 -1.46 -22.52
CA LYS A 293 -8.56 -1.20 -23.50
C LYS A 293 -8.46 -2.21 -24.63
N ALA A 294 -9.60 -2.60 -25.18
CA ALA A 294 -9.66 -3.41 -26.40
C ALA A 294 -10.83 -2.96 -27.26
N TYR A 295 -10.93 -3.49 -28.46
CA TYR A 295 -12.10 -3.33 -29.31
C TYR A 295 -12.79 -4.67 -29.49
N VAL A 296 -14.10 -4.62 -29.63
CA VAL A 296 -14.92 -5.77 -29.98
C VAL A 296 -15.94 -5.35 -31.03
N PHE A 297 -16.39 -6.31 -31.84
CA PHE A 297 -17.54 -6.08 -32.70
C PHE A 297 -18.81 -6.55 -32.00
N VAL A 298 -19.80 -5.67 -31.94
CA VAL A 298 -21.12 -5.96 -31.39
C VAL A 298 -22.18 -5.80 -32.47
N THR A 299 -23.33 -6.39 -32.22
CA THR A 299 -24.52 -6.17 -33.04
C THR A 299 -25.74 -5.94 -32.14
N GLU A 300 -26.57 -4.99 -32.54
CA GLU A 300 -27.84 -4.65 -31.86
C GLU A 300 -29.03 -5.26 -32.62
N ASP A 301 -28.92 -5.38 -33.94
CA ASP A 301 -29.98 -5.81 -34.86
C ASP A 301 -29.75 -7.19 -35.49
N GLY A 302 -28.58 -7.80 -35.25
CA GLY A 302 -28.15 -9.07 -35.85
C GLY A 302 -27.77 -8.96 -37.33
N LYS A 303 -27.68 -7.75 -37.89
CA LYS A 303 -27.47 -7.49 -39.32
C LYS A 303 -26.28 -6.59 -39.59
N THR A 304 -25.95 -5.70 -38.66
CA THR A 304 -24.82 -4.78 -38.79
C THR A 304 -23.83 -4.99 -37.64
N ALA A 305 -22.53 -5.00 -37.99
CA ALA A 305 -21.44 -5.04 -37.03
C ALA A 305 -20.96 -3.63 -36.70
N LYS A 306 -20.87 -3.32 -35.41
CA LYS A 306 -20.37 -2.04 -34.89
C LYS A 306 -19.12 -2.27 -34.08
N ARG A 307 -18.07 -1.50 -34.35
CA ARG A 307 -16.82 -1.56 -33.60
C ARG A 307 -16.95 -0.72 -32.34
N VAL A 308 -16.81 -1.34 -31.17
CA VAL A 308 -16.94 -0.65 -29.88
C VAL A 308 -15.67 -0.81 -29.06
N GLN A 309 -15.21 0.28 -28.45
CA GLN A 309 -14.11 0.26 -27.50
C GLN A 309 -14.62 -0.22 -26.14
N VAL A 310 -13.94 -1.20 -25.56
CA VAL A 310 -14.27 -1.80 -24.27
C VAL A 310 -13.13 -1.68 -23.27
N GLN A 311 -13.50 -1.66 -21.99
CA GLN A 311 -12.56 -1.67 -20.88
C GLN A 311 -12.34 -3.11 -20.41
N VAL A 312 -11.09 -3.57 -20.45
CA VAL A 312 -10.72 -4.93 -20.05
C VAL A 312 -10.28 -4.90 -18.59
N GLY A 313 -10.93 -5.69 -17.75
CA GLY A 313 -10.62 -5.84 -16.32
C GLY A 313 -9.59 -6.94 -16.07
N GLU A 314 -10.05 -8.18 -15.90
CA GLU A 314 -9.21 -9.36 -15.64
C GLU A 314 -9.23 -10.29 -16.87
N ILE A 315 -8.07 -10.85 -17.23
CA ILE A 315 -7.97 -11.89 -18.25
C ILE A 315 -7.76 -13.22 -17.52
N GLN A 316 -8.63 -14.19 -17.77
CA GLN A 316 -8.61 -15.51 -17.15
C GLN A 316 -8.55 -16.57 -18.26
N ASN A 317 -7.42 -17.26 -18.42
CA ASN A 317 -7.17 -18.40 -19.33
C ASN A 317 -7.81 -18.32 -20.75
N ASP A 318 -9.14 -18.47 -20.87
CA ASP A 318 -9.90 -18.51 -22.14
C ASP A 318 -10.84 -17.30 -22.36
N HIS A 319 -11.10 -16.48 -21.33
CA HIS A 319 -11.97 -15.31 -21.39
C HIS A 319 -11.36 -14.06 -20.75
N ALA A 320 -11.73 -12.91 -21.28
CA ALA A 320 -11.46 -11.60 -20.71
C ALA A 320 -12.75 -11.04 -20.10
N VAL A 321 -12.65 -10.50 -18.89
CA VAL A 321 -13.76 -9.85 -18.21
C VAL A 321 -13.81 -8.39 -18.62
N ILE A 322 -14.87 -8.01 -19.34
CA ILE A 322 -15.11 -6.63 -19.76
C ILE A 322 -15.89 -5.90 -18.67
N THR A 323 -15.39 -4.74 -18.25
CA THR A 323 -15.96 -3.94 -17.15
C THR A 323 -16.73 -2.71 -17.63
N GLY A 324 -16.73 -2.42 -18.93
CA GLY A 324 -17.49 -1.31 -19.50
C GLY A 324 -17.38 -1.21 -21.02
N GLY A 325 -18.35 -0.52 -21.63
CA GLY A 325 -18.47 -0.33 -23.08
C GLY A 325 -19.42 -1.32 -23.78
N LEU A 326 -20.05 -2.24 -23.05
CA LEU A 326 -20.99 -3.24 -23.56
C LEU A 326 -22.42 -3.05 -23.05
N GLU A 327 -22.72 -1.91 -22.41
CA GLU A 327 -23.99 -1.65 -21.73
C GLU A 327 -25.19 -1.65 -22.69
N GLN A 328 -24.97 -1.29 -23.97
CA GLN A 328 -26.01 -1.19 -24.99
C GLN A 328 -25.98 -2.36 -26.00
N ALA A 329 -25.01 -3.26 -25.90
CA ALA A 329 -24.82 -4.33 -26.86
C ALA A 329 -25.68 -5.56 -26.50
N THR A 330 -26.34 -6.16 -27.50
CA THR A 330 -27.16 -7.37 -27.29
C THR A 330 -26.33 -8.64 -27.48
N SER A 331 -25.47 -8.66 -28.50
CA SER A 331 -24.58 -9.79 -28.80
C SER A 331 -23.19 -9.31 -29.22
N ILE A 332 -22.17 -10.12 -28.91
CA ILE A 332 -20.79 -9.93 -29.35
C ILE A 332 -20.43 -10.91 -30.47
N ILE A 333 -19.61 -10.47 -31.41
CA ILE A 333 -19.15 -11.29 -32.53
C ILE A 333 -17.84 -11.98 -32.13
N VAL A 334 -17.88 -13.32 -32.04
CA VAL A 334 -16.76 -14.16 -31.59
C VAL A 334 -15.95 -14.76 -32.73
N ALA A 335 -16.54 -14.89 -33.92
CA ALA A 335 -15.88 -15.42 -35.11
C ALA A 335 -16.27 -14.61 -36.36
N GLY A 336 -15.31 -14.40 -37.26
CA GLY A 336 -15.44 -13.55 -38.45
C GLY A 336 -14.90 -12.12 -38.28
N SER A 337 -14.56 -11.73 -37.05
CA SER A 337 -14.08 -10.40 -36.65
C SER A 337 -12.90 -9.83 -37.47
N PRO A 338 -11.90 -10.60 -37.93
CA PRO A 338 -10.78 -10.07 -38.72
C PRO A 338 -11.18 -9.48 -40.07
N TYR A 339 -12.35 -9.85 -40.61
CA TYR A 339 -12.84 -9.39 -41.92
C TYR A 339 -13.86 -8.26 -41.81
N LEU A 340 -14.26 -7.89 -40.59
CA LEU A 340 -15.26 -6.86 -40.34
C LEU A 340 -14.63 -5.48 -40.30
N ARG A 341 -15.41 -4.50 -40.76
CA ARG A 341 -15.19 -3.07 -40.54
C ARG A 341 -16.40 -2.50 -39.81
N ASP A 342 -16.26 -1.30 -39.28
CA ASP A 342 -17.40 -0.61 -38.68
C ASP A 342 -18.49 -0.40 -39.74
N GLY A 343 -19.72 -0.83 -39.44
CA GLY A 343 -20.85 -0.80 -40.35
C GLY A 343 -20.93 -1.95 -41.36
N SER A 344 -20.10 -3.01 -41.24
CA SER A 344 -20.20 -4.18 -42.11
C SER A 344 -21.54 -4.91 -41.96
N GLU A 345 -22.14 -5.30 -43.10
CA GLU A 345 -23.29 -6.20 -43.12
C GLU A 345 -22.85 -7.63 -42.79
N ILE A 346 -23.58 -8.26 -41.88
CA ILE A 346 -23.28 -9.60 -41.37
C ILE A 346 -24.44 -10.55 -41.60
N THR A 347 -24.13 -11.85 -41.75
CA THR A 347 -25.12 -12.93 -41.69
C THR A 347 -24.77 -13.84 -40.53
N VAL A 348 -25.73 -14.08 -39.65
CA VAL A 348 -25.56 -14.99 -38.52
C VAL A 348 -25.58 -16.43 -39.04
N LYS A 349 -24.56 -17.21 -38.66
CA LYS A 349 -24.45 -18.62 -39.04
C LYS A 349 -25.25 -19.54 -38.13
#